data_AF-A0A4S2EP07-F1
#
_entry.id   AF-A0A4S2EP07-F1
#
_cell.length_a   1.000
_cell.length_b   1.000
_cell.length_c   1.000
_cell.angle_alpha   90.00
_cell.angle_beta   90.00
_cell.angle_gamma   90.00
#
_symmetry.space_group_name_H-M   'P 1'
#
loop_
_entity.id
_entity.type
_entity.pdbx_description
1 polymer ?
#
loop_
_entity_poly.entity_id
_entity_poly.type
_entity_poly.pdbx_seq_one_letter_code
_entity_poly.pdbx_strand_id
1 'polypeptide(L)'
;MKLNWDCFYNVLQTIEQHSTTTSNLPFSIFGDLQKEYGKDQVEYCLHQAYEADLLIGDDPFDAQGNFISTSDLSLKGHQFLADQDHNKE
;
A
#
# COMPACT_ATOMS: atom_id res chain seq x y z
N MET A 1 2.11 11.36 11.22
CA MET A 1 3.54 10.96 11.22
C MET A 1 4.22 11.61 10.01
N LYS A 2 5.56 11.58 9.88
CA LYS A 2 6.19 11.90 8.59
C LYS A 2 6.15 10.66 7.70
N LEU A 3 5.98 10.85 6.39
CA LEU A 3 6.01 9.75 5.44
C LEU A 3 7.42 9.15 5.39
N ASN A 4 7.51 7.84 5.64
CA ASN A 4 8.70 7.06 5.38
C ASN A 4 8.59 6.50 3.96
N TRP A 5 9.40 7.01 3.04
CA TRP A 5 9.33 6.64 1.63
C TRP A 5 9.72 5.19 1.36
N ASP A 6 10.61 4.60 2.15
CA ASP A 6 10.97 3.19 2.01
C ASP A 6 9.79 2.29 2.40
N CYS A 7 9.16 2.58 3.53
CA CYS A 7 7.95 1.87 3.97
C CYS A 7 6.81 2.04 2.95
N PHE A 8 6.61 3.26 2.45
CA PHE A 8 5.59 3.57 1.45
C PHE A 8 5.79 2.77 0.17
N TYR A 9 7.01 2.76 -0.36
CA TYR A 9 7.37 2.00 -1.54
C TYR A 9 7.15 0.50 -1.35
N ASN A 10 7.62 -0.04 -0.22
CA ASN A 10 7.49 -1.46 0.10
C ASN A 10 6.03 -1.88 0.30
N VAL A 11 5.17 -1.00 0.82
CA VAL A 11 3.71 -1.24 0.89
C VAL A 11 3.13 -1.39 -0.52
N LEU A 12 3.42 -0.44 -1.42
CA LEU A 12 2.92 -0.51 -2.80
C LEU A 12 3.45 -1.75 -3.54
N GLN A 13 4.73 -2.08 -3.38
CA GLN A 13 5.31 -3.29 -3.95
C GLN A 13 4.69 -4.57 -3.37
N THR A 14 4.38 -4.58 -2.07
CA THR A 14 3.73 -5.74 -1.45
C THR A 14 2.33 -5.96 -2.01
N ILE A 15 1.59 -4.87 -2.28
CA ILE A 15 0.29 -4.93 -2.96
C ILE A 15 0.46 -5.47 -4.38
N GLU A 16 1.37 -4.90 -5.17
CA GLU A 16 1.67 -5.35 -6.54
C GLU A 16 1.98 -6.85 -6.61
N GLN A 17 2.84 -7.35 -5.71
CA GLN A 17 3.26 -8.75 -5.67
C GLN A 17 2.14 -9.73 -5.31
N HIS A 18 1.15 -9.26 -4.54
CA HIS A 18 0.02 -10.08 -4.11
C HIS A 18 -1.23 -9.81 -4.93
N SER A 19 -1.20 -8.82 -5.82
CA SER A 19 -2.33 -8.46 -6.66
C SER A 19 -2.80 -9.66 -7.47
N THR A 20 -4.10 -9.93 -7.38
CA THR A 20 -4.77 -10.92 -8.20
C THR A 20 -6.06 -10.30 -8.72
N THR A 21 -6.49 -10.69 -9.91
CA THR A 21 -7.69 -10.14 -10.56
C THR A 21 -9.02 -10.37 -9.81
N THR A 22 -9.01 -11.11 -8.68
CA THR A 22 -10.25 -11.61 -8.07
C THR A 22 -10.33 -11.53 -6.55
N SER A 23 -9.27 -11.13 -5.83
CA SER A 23 -9.23 -11.25 -4.37
C SER A 23 -8.82 -9.95 -3.70
N ASN A 24 -9.54 -9.56 -2.64
CA ASN A 24 -9.12 -8.49 -1.76
C ASN A 24 -7.92 -8.92 -0.92
N LEU A 25 -6.98 -8.00 -0.74
CA LEU A 25 -5.75 -8.15 -0.01
C LEU A 25 -5.93 -7.70 1.43
N PRO A 26 -5.94 -8.63 2.41
CA PRO A 26 -6.09 -8.27 3.82
C PRO A 26 -4.80 -7.67 4.39
N PHE A 27 -4.90 -6.94 5.50
CA PHE A 27 -3.73 -6.37 6.19
C PHE A 27 -2.64 -7.39 6.58
N SER A 28 -2.97 -8.68 6.68
CA SER A 28 -2.03 -9.72 7.05
C SER A 28 -0.90 -9.94 6.02
N ILE A 29 -1.06 -9.50 4.77
CA ILE A 29 0.01 -9.62 3.76
C ILE A 29 1.22 -8.75 4.10
N PHE A 30 1.06 -7.72 4.94
CA PHE A 30 2.13 -6.82 5.35
C PHE A 30 2.88 -7.30 6.60
N GLY A 31 2.75 -8.58 6.99
CA GLY A 31 3.28 -9.10 8.25
C GLY A 31 4.79 -8.87 8.42
N ASP A 32 5.57 -8.92 7.35
CA ASP A 32 7.01 -8.66 7.42
C ASP A 32 7.33 -7.17 7.50
N LEU A 33 6.61 -6.31 6.77
CA LEU A 33 6.73 -4.86 6.90
C LEU A 33 6.32 -4.37 8.30
N GLN A 34 5.33 -5.00 8.92
CA GLN A 34 4.93 -4.69 10.29
C GLN A 34 6.05 -4.97 11.30
N LYS A 35 6.87 -6.00 11.07
CA LYS A 35 8.04 -6.30 11.92
C LYS A 35 9.17 -5.30 11.70
N GLU A 36 9.34 -4.83 10.46
CA GLU A 36 10.44 -3.95 10.07
C GLU A 36 10.17 -2.48 10.43
N TYR A 37 8.98 -1.97 10.07
CA TYR A 37 8.61 -0.55 10.20
C TYR A 37 7.67 -0.27 11.38
N GLY A 38 7.05 -1.30 11.93
CA GLY A 38 5.98 -1.17 12.93
C GLY A 38 4.60 -1.04 12.29
N LYS A 39 3.58 -1.58 12.97
CA LYS A 39 2.19 -1.59 12.50
C LYS A 39 1.69 -0.19 12.12
N ASP A 40 1.82 0.78 13.02
CA ASP A 40 1.31 2.15 12.84
C ASP A 40 1.93 2.84 11.62
N GLN A 41 3.20 2.56 11.32
CA GLN A 41 3.88 3.11 10.15
C GLN A 41 3.34 2.51 8.86
N VAL A 42 3.07 1.20 8.83
CA VAL A 42 2.47 0.53 7.66
C VAL A 42 1.05 1.04 7.41
N GLU A 43 0.23 1.14 8.46
CA GLU A 43 -1.13 1.71 8.35
C GLU A 43 -1.09 3.16 7.87
N TYR A 44 -0.17 3.98 8.41
CA TYR A 44 0.01 5.35 7.94
C TYR A 44 0.39 5.41 6.46
N CYS A 45 1.26 4.52 5.97
CA CYS A 45 1.61 4.48 4.55
C CYS A 45 0.44 4.05 3.66
N LEU A 46 -0.40 3.11 4.11
CA LEU A 46 -1.63 2.72 3.40
C LEU A 46 -2.62 3.88 3.32
N HIS A 47 -2.79 4.66 4.40
CA HIS A 47 -3.58 5.90 4.39
C HIS A 47 -3.08 6.88 3.35
N GLN A 48 -1.77 7.17 3.35
CA GLN A 48 -1.19 8.10 2.38
C GLN A 48 -1.30 7.59 0.93
N ALA A 49 -1.24 6.27 0.72
CA ALA A 49 -1.39 5.67 -0.61
C ALA A 49 -2.84 5.82 -1.11
N TYR A 50 -3.81 5.61 -0.22
CA TYR A 50 -5.22 5.82 -0.52
C TYR A 50 -5.54 7.30 -0.78
N GLU A 51 -5.08 8.22 0.07
CA GLU A 51 -5.23 9.68 -0.12
C GLU A 51 -4.59 10.18 -1.43
N ALA A 52 -3.59 9.47 -1.93
CA ALA A 52 -2.93 9.76 -3.19
C ALA A 52 -3.57 9.08 -4.41
N ASP A 53 -4.73 8.42 -4.25
CA ASP A 53 -5.43 7.64 -5.28
C ASP A 53 -4.57 6.52 -5.90
N LEU A 54 -3.66 5.91 -5.13
CA LEU A 54 -2.78 4.84 -5.62
C LEU A 54 -3.38 3.44 -5.45
N LEU A 55 -4.49 3.31 -4.74
CA LEU A 55 -5.14 2.04 -4.42
C LEU A 55 -6.52 1.92 -5.10
N ILE A 56 -6.95 0.69 -5.40
CA ILE A 56 -8.31 0.38 -5.87
C ILE A 56 -9.17 -0.10 -4.71
N GLY A 57 -10.39 0.42 -4.63
CA GLY A 57 -11.43 -0.02 -3.72
C GLY A 57 -12.23 1.15 -3.15
N ASP A 58 -13.49 0.87 -2.81
CA ASP A 58 -14.30 1.80 -2.03
C ASP A 58 -13.90 1.68 -0.56
N ASP A 59 -13.30 2.74 -0.02
CA ASP A 59 -12.94 2.93 1.39
C ASP A 59 -12.28 1.70 2.05
N PRO A 60 -10.96 1.50 1.89
CA PRO A 60 -10.26 0.33 2.40
C PRO A 60 -10.08 0.34 3.93
N PHE A 61 -10.73 1.27 4.65
CA PHE A 61 -10.58 1.47 6.09
C PHE A 61 -11.89 1.25 6.86
N ASP A 62 -11.78 0.81 8.11
CA ASP A 62 -12.93 0.76 9.03
C ASP A 62 -13.24 2.14 9.62
N ALA A 63 -14.33 2.23 10.39
CA ALA A 63 -14.74 3.46 11.06
C ALA A 63 -13.75 3.94 12.16
N GLN A 64 -12.73 3.14 12.48
CA GLN A 64 -11.64 3.50 13.40
C GLN A 64 -10.37 3.92 12.62
N GLY A 65 -10.38 3.84 11.29
CA GLY A 65 -9.26 4.14 10.42
C GLY A 65 -8.26 2.99 10.28
N ASN A 66 -8.59 1.76 10.69
CA ASN A 66 -7.70 0.62 10.44
C ASN A 66 -7.90 0.09 9.02
N PHE A 67 -6.81 -0.34 8.39
CA PHE A 67 -6.89 -0.92 7.04
C PHE A 67 -7.58 -2.28 7.08
N ILE A 68 -8.65 -2.44 6.29
CA ILE A 68 -9.39 -3.68 6.11
C ILE A 68 -8.76 -4.47 4.95
N SER A 69 -8.88 -3.92 3.74
CA SER A 69 -8.38 -4.54 2.52
C SER A 69 -8.41 -3.60 1.33
N THR A 70 -7.53 -3.84 0.36
CA THR A 70 -7.59 -3.24 -0.98
C THR A 70 -7.62 -4.35 -2.03
N SER A 71 -8.16 -4.10 -3.22
CA SER A 71 -8.12 -5.13 -4.28
C SER A 71 -6.78 -5.12 -5.02
N ASP A 72 -6.26 -3.93 -5.34
CA ASP A 72 -5.08 -3.75 -6.19
C ASP A 72 -4.56 -2.31 -6.09
N LEU A 73 -3.46 -2.01 -6.79
CA LEU A 73 -3.06 -0.65 -7.11
C LEU A 73 -3.95 -0.06 -8.21
N SER A 74 -4.16 1.25 -8.16
CA SER A 74 -4.78 1.98 -9.27
C SER A 74 -3.81 2.09 -10.44
N LEU A 75 -4.30 2.51 -11.62
CA LEU A 75 -3.43 2.84 -12.75
C LEU A 75 -2.32 3.83 -12.34
N LYS A 76 -2.66 4.80 -11.48
CA LYS A 76 -1.72 5.79 -10.94
C LYS A 76 -0.71 5.13 -9.98
N GLY A 77 -1.14 4.15 -9.18
CA GLY A 77 -0.26 3.34 -8.33
C GLY A 77 0.77 2.56 -9.14
N HIS A 78 0.35 1.86 -10.20
CA HIS A 78 1.27 1.15 -11.09
C HIS A 78 2.26 2.11 -11.79
N GLN A 79 1.78 3.25 -12.29
CA GLN A 79 2.65 4.26 -12.91
C GLN A 79 3.68 4.81 -11.92
N PHE A 80 3.25 5.09 -10.69
CA PHE A 80 4.14 5.56 -9.63
C PHE A 80 5.28 4.56 -9.37
N LEU A 81 4.97 3.26 -9.26
CA LEU A 81 6.00 2.23 -9.09
C LEU A 81 6.94 2.15 -10.31
N ALA A 82 6.39 2.16 -11.52
CA ALA A 82 7.18 2.07 -12.76
C ALA A 82 8.15 3.25 -12.94
N ASP A 83 7.74 4.46 -12.54
CA ASP A 83 8.58 5.66 -12.59
C ASP A 83 9.71 5.60 -11.55
N GLN A 84 9.47 5.02 -10.37
CA GLN A 84 10.52 4.88 -9.35
C GLN A 84 11.58 3.85 -9.74
N ASP A 85 11.22 2.79 -10.46
CA ASP A 85 12.19 1.80 -10.93
C ASP A 85 13.00 2.33 -12.13
N HIS A 86 12.41 3.11 -13.04
CA HIS A 86 13.16 3.77 -14.13
C HIS A 86 14.21 4.78 -13.63
N ASN A 87 14.00 5.41 -12.48
CA ASN A 87 14.95 6.37 -11.91
C ASN A 87 16.13 5.68 -11.17
N LYS A 88 16.17 4.35 -11.12
CA LYS A 88 17.28 3.56 -10.55
C LYS A 88 18.26 3.04 -11.62
N GLU A 89 17.94 3.19 -12.91
CA GLU A 89 18.81 2.87 -14.05
C GLU A 89 19.63 4.09 -14.52
#